data_AF-A0A0Q8QQY7-F1
#
_entry.id   AF-A0A0Q8QQY7-F1
#
_cell.length_a   1.000
_cell.length_b   1.000
_cell.length_c   1.000
_cell.angle_alpha   90.00
_cell.angle_beta   90.00
_cell.angle_gamma   90.00
#
_symmetry.space_group_name_H-M   'P 1'
#
loop_
_entity.id
_entity.type
_entity.pdbx_description
1 polymer ?
#
loop_
_entity_poly.entity_id
_entity_poly.type
_entity_poly.pdbx_seq_one_letter_code
_entity_poly.pdbx_strand_id
1 'polypeptide(L)'
;MANMAYRAAIAAAALLLLAGCGGGDGETAAPPTPPTTPSSQPPAPAGANFNVLSCLTQEVAPGRPIASLVVPDSLGIDLNVPPGFPNGRQLTDPVIDLTLAVLLLDLKQEPVTRFVDLPLNPPANDVPFRAAFPYLAAAQGNPPIGPVGSNFNFRTDPASAYVRVDRMGMPAVATALISSSTKNKYNDKDPIDDNNFLFYDDIFNTLTGLTNALSDDLSAAGFKMCAVPN
;
A
#
# COMPACT_ATOMS: atom_id res chain seq x y z
N MET A 1 50.26 40.97 -29.15
CA MET A 1 51.01 39.97 -29.96
C MET A 1 51.57 38.93 -29.00
N ALA A 2 51.22 37.64 -29.19
CA ALA A 2 51.94 36.43 -28.73
C ALA A 2 52.27 36.29 -27.22
N ASN A 3 52.37 35.12 -26.59
CA ASN A 3 51.84 33.77 -26.76
C ASN A 3 52.19 33.06 -25.42
N MET A 4 51.30 32.18 -24.93
CA MET A 4 51.65 30.87 -24.36
C MET A 4 52.56 30.75 -23.11
N ALA A 5 52.00 30.27 -21.97
CA ALA A 5 52.53 29.10 -21.25
C ALA A 5 51.61 28.60 -20.10
N TYR A 6 51.23 27.35 -20.28
CA TYR A 6 50.45 26.39 -19.50
C TYR A 6 50.96 26.12 -18.06
N ARG A 7 50.04 25.94 -17.08
CA ARG A 7 50.21 25.00 -15.96
C ARG A 7 48.88 24.30 -15.67
N ALA A 8 48.97 22.97 -15.63
CA ALA A 8 47.88 22.01 -15.57
C ALA A 8 47.25 21.89 -14.18
N ALA A 9 45.96 21.61 -14.14
CA ALA A 9 45.32 20.83 -13.08
C ALA A 9 44.28 19.91 -13.70
N ILE A 10 44.35 18.65 -13.29
CA ILE A 10 43.76 17.46 -13.90
C ILE A 10 42.25 17.41 -13.62
N ALA A 11 41.46 17.28 -14.69
CA ALA A 11 40.07 16.86 -14.61
C ALA A 11 40.03 15.33 -14.55
N ALA A 12 39.49 14.77 -13.48
CA ALA A 12 39.09 13.36 -13.42
C ALA A 12 37.57 13.29 -13.56
N ALA A 13 37.12 13.03 -14.79
CA ALA A 13 35.75 12.62 -15.08
C ALA A 13 35.63 11.12 -14.81
N ALA A 14 34.85 10.72 -13.81
CA ALA A 14 34.46 9.33 -13.63
C ALA A 14 33.26 9.04 -14.54
N LEU A 15 33.51 8.34 -15.64
CA LEU A 15 32.47 7.70 -16.44
C LEU A 15 31.83 6.57 -15.63
N LEU A 16 30.56 6.73 -15.26
CA LEU A 16 29.72 5.64 -14.79
C LEU A 16 29.11 4.95 -16.02
N LEU A 17 29.64 3.76 -16.33
CA LEU A 17 29.08 2.84 -17.31
C LEU A 17 27.81 2.18 -16.73
N LEU A 18 26.66 2.42 -17.35
CA LEU A 18 25.46 1.59 -17.20
C LEU A 18 25.73 0.22 -17.83
N ALA A 19 25.78 -0.84 -17.02
CA ALA A 19 25.67 -2.21 -17.49
C ALA A 19 24.29 -2.76 -17.09
N GLY A 20 23.52 -3.14 -18.10
CA GLY A 20 22.20 -3.73 -17.96
C GLY A 20 22.21 -5.22 -17.63
N CYS A 21 20.99 -5.75 -17.55
CA CYS A 21 20.59 -7.11 -17.20
C CYS A 21 21.38 -8.21 -17.94
N GLY A 22 21.94 -9.16 -17.19
CA GLY A 22 22.57 -10.37 -17.73
C GLY A 22 22.72 -11.43 -16.64
N GLY A 23 22.02 -12.55 -16.77
CA GLY A 23 22.19 -13.73 -15.93
C GLY A 23 23.55 -14.38 -16.19
N GLY A 24 24.22 -14.77 -15.11
CA GLY A 24 25.48 -15.51 -15.13
C GLY A 24 25.86 -15.86 -13.70
N ASP A 25 25.88 -17.15 -13.38
CA ASP A 25 26.29 -17.68 -12.09
C ASP A 25 27.77 -17.40 -11.85
N GLY A 26 28.05 -16.42 -11.00
CA GLY A 26 29.39 -16.10 -10.53
C GLY A 26 29.28 -15.33 -9.22
N GLU A 27 29.90 -15.85 -8.16
CA GLU A 27 29.97 -15.21 -6.84
C GLU A 27 30.69 -13.85 -6.93
N THR A 28 29.92 -12.79 -7.19
CA THR A 28 30.38 -11.41 -7.00
C THR A 28 29.93 -10.90 -5.65
N ALA A 29 30.90 -10.47 -4.84
CA ALA A 29 30.73 -9.93 -3.50
C ALA A 29 29.62 -8.87 -3.41
N ALA A 30 28.78 -9.00 -2.38
CA ALA A 30 27.68 -8.09 -2.12
C ALA A 30 28.15 -6.63 -1.99
N PRO A 31 27.39 -5.65 -2.53
CA PRO A 31 27.68 -4.24 -2.33
C PRO A 31 27.61 -3.87 -0.84
N PRO A 32 28.42 -2.90 -0.35
CA PRO A 32 28.44 -2.52 1.05
C PRO A 32 27.06 -2.00 1.48
N THR A 33 26.57 -2.55 2.59
CA THR A 33 25.32 -2.13 3.23
C THR A 33 25.39 -0.64 3.60
N PRO A 34 24.33 0.15 3.32
CA PRO A 34 24.22 1.50 3.85
C PRO A 34 24.31 1.48 5.38
N PRO A 35 24.96 2.45 6.03
CA PRO A 35 25.00 2.53 7.48
C PRO A 35 23.58 2.62 8.02
N THR A 36 23.21 1.65 8.86
CA THR A 36 21.94 1.65 9.60
C THR A 36 21.97 2.83 10.56
N THR A 37 21.34 3.93 10.17
CA THR A 37 20.98 4.96 11.14
C THR A 37 19.87 4.35 11.99
N PRO A 38 20.06 4.13 13.31
CA PRO A 38 18.97 3.65 14.13
C PRO A 38 17.85 4.69 14.06
N SER A 39 16.72 4.30 13.48
CA SER A 39 15.47 5.02 13.66
C SER A 39 15.23 5.05 15.16
N SER A 40 15.21 6.26 15.75
CA SER A 40 14.78 6.45 17.13
C SER A 40 13.26 6.29 17.19
N GLN A 41 12.77 5.09 16.86
CA GLN A 41 11.41 4.71 17.22
C GLN A 41 11.40 4.53 18.75
N PRO A 42 10.53 5.23 19.48
CA PRO A 42 10.31 4.96 20.90
C PRO A 42 10.12 3.45 21.11
N PRO A 43 10.68 2.85 22.17
CA PRO A 43 10.42 1.45 22.48
C PRO A 43 8.92 1.22 22.53
N ALA A 44 8.43 0.20 21.80
CA ALA A 44 7.03 -0.22 21.87
C ALA A 44 6.64 -0.37 23.36
N PRO A 45 5.55 0.24 23.82
CA PRO A 45 5.13 0.15 25.20
C PRO A 45 4.88 -1.30 25.61
N ALA A 46 5.06 -1.57 26.90
CA ALA A 46 4.78 -2.87 27.46
C ALA A 46 3.27 -3.21 27.39
N GLY A 47 2.94 -4.17 26.53
CA GLY A 47 1.93 -5.21 26.82
C GLY A 47 0.50 -4.75 27.06
N ALA A 48 -0.02 -3.80 26.29
CA ALA A 48 -1.47 -3.68 26.21
C ALA A 48 -2.03 -4.96 25.55
N ASN A 49 -3.04 -5.56 26.17
CA ASN A 49 -3.70 -6.74 25.65
C ASN A 49 -5.09 -6.32 25.20
N PHE A 50 -5.31 -6.19 23.89
CA PHE A 50 -6.59 -5.85 23.32
C PHE A 50 -7.27 -7.05 22.65
N ASN A 51 -8.60 -7.05 22.69
CA ASN A 51 -9.46 -7.89 21.85
C ASN A 51 -10.01 -7.05 20.70
N VAL A 52 -9.68 -7.45 19.47
CA VAL A 52 -10.06 -6.76 18.24
C VAL A 52 -11.34 -7.31 17.60
N LEU A 53 -12.05 -8.23 18.25
CA LEU A 53 -13.27 -8.82 17.69
C LEU A 53 -14.35 -7.77 17.42
N SER A 54 -14.49 -6.76 18.27
CA SER A 54 -15.38 -5.62 18.06
C SER A 54 -15.00 -4.80 16.82
N CYS A 55 -13.71 -4.71 16.49
CA CYS A 55 -13.24 -4.04 15.27
C CYS A 55 -13.60 -4.83 14.01
N LEU A 56 -13.56 -6.16 14.04
CA LEU A 56 -13.87 -6.98 12.86
C LEU A 56 -15.39 -7.18 12.65
N THR A 57 -16.18 -7.01 13.70
CA THR A 57 -17.63 -7.28 13.69
C THR A 57 -18.51 -6.03 13.69
N GLN A 58 -17.94 -4.82 13.83
CA GLN A 58 -18.71 -3.59 13.68
C GLN A 58 -19.21 -3.40 12.24
N GLU A 59 -20.20 -2.52 12.09
CA GLU A 59 -20.86 -2.23 10.81
C GLU A 59 -20.36 -0.91 10.22
N VAL A 60 -20.10 -0.89 8.91
CA VAL A 60 -19.77 0.34 8.15
C VAL A 60 -21.03 1.08 7.69
N ALA A 61 -22.16 0.37 7.64
CA ALA A 61 -23.49 0.88 7.36
C ALA A 61 -24.51 -0.13 7.93
N PRO A 62 -25.77 0.26 8.21
CA PRO A 62 -26.77 -0.65 8.77
C PRO A 62 -26.86 -1.98 8.02
N GLY A 63 -26.58 -3.08 8.70
CA GLY A 63 -26.60 -4.44 8.13
C GLY A 63 -25.42 -4.79 7.20
N ARG A 64 -24.37 -3.97 7.18
CA ARG A 64 -23.13 -4.21 6.42
C ARG A 64 -21.94 -4.29 7.38
N PRO A 65 -21.52 -5.49 7.82
CA PRO A 65 -20.35 -5.64 8.67
C PRO A 65 -19.08 -5.28 7.89
N ILE A 66 -18.03 -4.82 8.58
CA ILE A 66 -16.71 -4.57 7.96
C ILE A 66 -16.21 -5.76 7.18
N ALA A 67 -16.40 -6.97 7.71
CA ALA A 67 -15.99 -8.20 7.04
C ALA A 67 -16.49 -8.26 5.58
N SER A 68 -17.68 -7.72 5.28
CA SER A 68 -18.22 -7.69 3.91
C SER A 68 -17.54 -6.69 2.97
N LEU A 69 -16.79 -5.72 3.52
CA LEU A 69 -15.98 -4.76 2.77
C LEU A 69 -14.61 -5.33 2.42
N VAL A 70 -14.04 -6.16 3.32
CA VAL A 70 -12.67 -6.69 3.21
C VAL A 70 -12.61 -8.12 2.69
N VAL A 71 -13.71 -8.87 2.77
CA VAL A 71 -13.83 -10.28 2.38
C VAL A 71 -15.05 -10.47 1.47
N PRO A 72 -14.89 -11.04 0.26
CA PRO A 72 -13.62 -11.42 -0.37
C PRO A 72 -12.81 -10.21 -0.86
N ASP A 73 -11.49 -10.37 -1.01
CA ASP A 73 -10.61 -9.32 -1.54
C ASP A 73 -10.88 -9.01 -3.03
N SER A 74 -11.96 -8.29 -3.26
CA SER A 74 -12.47 -7.94 -4.57
C SER A 74 -13.08 -6.55 -4.51
N LEU A 75 -12.92 -5.80 -5.59
CA LEU A 75 -13.52 -4.48 -5.71
C LEU A 75 -14.88 -4.59 -6.40
N GLY A 76 -15.95 -4.46 -5.63
CA GLY A 76 -17.32 -4.44 -6.14
C GLY A 76 -17.68 -3.09 -6.77
N ILE A 77 -18.47 -3.12 -7.84
CA ILE A 77 -19.05 -1.91 -8.46
C ILE A 77 -20.54 -2.17 -8.71
N ASP A 78 -21.37 -1.33 -8.12
CA ASP A 78 -22.78 -1.13 -8.46
C ASP A 78 -22.90 0.11 -9.35
N LEU A 79 -23.33 -0.11 -10.60
CA LEU A 79 -23.48 0.94 -11.61
C LEU A 79 -24.64 1.90 -11.32
N ASN A 80 -25.48 1.61 -10.33
CA ASN A 80 -26.59 2.48 -9.92
C ASN A 80 -26.23 3.43 -8.78
N VAL A 81 -25.04 3.26 -8.19
CA VAL A 81 -24.53 4.08 -7.09
C VAL A 81 -23.38 4.95 -7.61
N PRO A 82 -23.22 6.20 -7.15
CA PRO A 82 -22.06 7.00 -7.52
C PRO A 82 -20.74 6.25 -7.28
N PRO A 83 -19.73 6.42 -8.14
CA PRO A 83 -18.44 5.79 -7.96
C PRO A 83 -17.70 6.38 -6.77
N GLY A 84 -16.93 5.55 -6.08
CA GLY A 84 -16.12 5.96 -4.93
C GLY A 84 -16.06 4.86 -3.89
N PHE A 85 -14.95 4.74 -3.19
CA PHE A 85 -14.72 3.68 -2.22
C PHE A 85 -15.83 3.64 -1.16
N PRO A 86 -16.49 2.48 -0.94
CA PRO A 86 -16.15 1.14 -1.44
C PRO A 86 -16.81 0.68 -2.76
N ASN A 87 -17.66 1.52 -3.38
CA ASN A 87 -18.23 1.28 -4.70
C ASN A 87 -17.22 1.59 -5.82
N GLY A 88 -16.25 0.71 -6.00
CA GLY A 88 -15.07 1.00 -6.80
C GLY A 88 -14.07 1.88 -6.05
N ARG A 89 -13.21 2.56 -6.81
CA ARG A 89 -12.25 3.54 -6.27
C ARG A 89 -12.03 4.65 -7.29
N GLN A 90 -12.18 5.88 -6.86
CA GLN A 90 -11.70 7.04 -7.58
C GLN A 90 -10.21 7.24 -7.31
N LEU A 91 -9.55 7.98 -8.20
CA LEU A 91 -8.12 8.30 -8.06
C LEU A 91 -7.80 9.13 -6.81
N THR A 92 -8.80 9.84 -6.29
CA THR A 92 -8.68 10.72 -5.12
C THR A 92 -9.19 10.08 -3.83
N ASP A 93 -9.70 8.85 -3.87
CA ASP A 93 -10.25 8.23 -2.66
C ASP A 93 -9.11 7.92 -1.67
N PRO A 94 -9.22 8.34 -0.40
CA PRO A 94 -8.24 8.05 0.65
C PRO A 94 -8.43 6.64 1.20
N VAL A 95 -8.28 5.63 0.34
CA VAL A 95 -8.65 4.24 0.61
C VAL A 95 -7.95 3.67 1.84
N ILE A 96 -6.67 3.99 2.03
CA ILE A 96 -5.89 3.51 3.18
C ILE A 96 -6.42 4.10 4.47
N ASP A 97 -6.63 5.41 4.55
CA ASP A 97 -7.10 6.04 5.80
C ASP A 97 -8.51 5.63 6.16
N LEU A 98 -9.40 5.53 5.16
CA LEU A 98 -10.76 5.03 5.38
C LEU A 98 -10.71 3.59 5.89
N THR A 99 -9.89 2.73 5.29
CA THR A 99 -9.79 1.32 5.71
C THR A 99 -9.15 1.19 7.10
N LEU A 100 -8.12 1.98 7.41
CA LEU A 100 -7.51 1.98 8.74
C LEU A 100 -8.47 2.52 9.81
N ALA A 101 -9.24 3.57 9.51
CA ALA A 101 -10.26 4.08 10.43
C ALA A 101 -11.31 3.00 10.74
N VAL A 102 -11.76 2.30 9.70
CA VAL A 102 -12.66 1.14 9.84
C VAL A 102 -12.06 0.03 10.70
N LEU A 103 -10.76 -0.26 10.57
CA LEU A 103 -10.09 -1.36 11.29
C LEU A 103 -9.70 -1.03 12.72
N LEU A 104 -9.49 0.25 13.06
CA LEU A 104 -8.89 0.67 14.34
C LEU A 104 -9.81 1.52 15.22
N LEU A 105 -10.74 2.28 14.62
CA LEU A 105 -11.61 3.20 15.34
C LEU A 105 -12.99 2.60 15.64
N ASP A 106 -13.60 3.04 16.73
CA ASP A 106 -15.01 2.79 17.02
C ASP A 106 -15.87 3.73 16.18
N LEU A 107 -16.49 3.20 15.11
CA LEU A 107 -17.29 3.99 14.17
C LEU A 107 -18.59 4.55 14.80
N LYS A 108 -18.94 4.16 16.03
CA LYS A 108 -20.04 4.80 16.78
C LYS A 108 -19.60 6.08 17.47
N GLN A 109 -18.30 6.26 17.69
CA GLN A 109 -17.71 7.39 18.40
C GLN A 109 -16.85 8.28 17.50
N GLU A 110 -16.34 7.74 16.41
CA GLU A 110 -15.47 8.43 15.46
C GLU A 110 -16.07 8.35 14.04
N PRO A 111 -16.01 9.43 13.25
CA PRO A 111 -16.36 9.35 11.84
C PRO A 111 -15.32 8.50 11.09
N VAL A 112 -15.75 7.80 10.03
CA VAL A 112 -14.83 7.03 9.18
C VAL A 112 -13.74 7.89 8.51
N THR A 113 -13.98 9.20 8.39
CA THR A 113 -13.01 10.17 7.84
C THR A 113 -11.96 10.61 8.85
N ARG A 114 -12.02 10.17 10.11
CA ARG A 114 -11.18 10.72 11.20
C ARG A 114 -9.68 10.70 10.88
N PHE A 115 -9.18 9.65 10.24
CA PHE A 115 -7.78 9.57 9.79
C PHE A 115 -7.51 10.35 8.50
N VAL A 116 -8.50 10.48 7.60
CA VAL A 116 -8.41 11.35 6.41
C VAL A 116 -8.21 12.81 6.81
N ASP A 117 -8.90 13.23 7.88
CA ASP A 117 -8.87 14.60 8.39
C ASP A 117 -7.56 14.93 9.13
N LEU A 118 -6.67 13.95 9.31
CA LEU A 118 -5.31 14.20 9.78
C LEU A 118 -4.46 14.75 8.63
N PRO A 119 -3.70 15.84 8.82
CA PRO A 119 -2.87 16.44 7.78
C PRO A 119 -1.57 15.65 7.54
N LEU A 120 -1.66 14.32 7.43
CA LEU A 120 -0.53 13.41 7.21
C LEU A 120 -0.33 13.10 5.72
N ASN A 121 -1.39 13.18 4.91
CA ASN A 121 -1.31 12.95 3.48
C ASN A 121 -0.97 14.23 2.71
N PRO A 122 -0.28 14.13 1.57
CA PRO A 122 -0.30 15.17 0.56
C PRO A 122 -1.76 15.50 0.19
N PRO A 123 -2.15 16.79 0.15
CA PRO A 123 -3.55 17.18 -0.03
C PRO A 123 -4.09 16.86 -1.44
N ALA A 124 -3.22 16.74 -2.44
CA ALA A 124 -3.55 16.38 -3.81
C ALA A 124 -2.31 15.90 -4.56
N ASN A 125 -2.53 15.31 -5.74
CA ASN A 125 -1.45 15.04 -6.68
C ASN A 125 -0.85 16.36 -7.22
N ASP A 126 0.46 16.36 -7.49
CA ASP A 126 1.19 17.56 -7.96
C ASP A 126 0.64 18.11 -9.29
N VAL A 127 0.11 17.24 -10.14
CA VAL A 127 -0.55 17.61 -11.41
C VAL A 127 -2.00 17.13 -11.37
N PRO A 128 -2.98 17.99 -11.69
CA PRO A 128 -4.39 17.60 -11.69
C PRO A 128 -4.66 16.41 -12.61
N PHE A 129 -5.58 15.54 -12.19
CA PHE A 129 -6.11 14.48 -13.05
C PHE A 129 -6.85 15.07 -14.26
N ARG A 130 -6.84 14.34 -15.38
CA ARG A 130 -7.48 14.75 -16.62
C ARG A 130 -8.96 14.36 -16.58
N ALA A 131 -9.83 15.21 -17.14
CA ALA A 131 -11.27 14.94 -17.22
C ALA A 131 -11.65 13.86 -18.25
N ALA A 132 -10.70 13.43 -19.09
CA ALA A 132 -10.88 12.43 -20.12
C ALA A 132 -9.71 11.46 -20.15
N PHE A 133 -9.96 10.25 -20.65
CA PHE A 133 -8.95 9.22 -20.78
C PHE A 133 -7.75 9.67 -21.64
N PRO A 134 -6.50 9.38 -21.25
CA PRO A 134 -6.10 8.75 -19.98
C PRO A 134 -6.23 9.72 -18.79
N TYR A 135 -6.89 9.28 -17.71
CA TYR A 135 -7.24 10.14 -16.57
C TYR A 135 -6.02 10.58 -15.73
N LEU A 136 -4.92 9.84 -15.78
CA LEU A 136 -3.66 10.21 -15.13
C LEU A 136 -2.92 11.30 -15.92
N ALA A 137 -2.30 12.23 -15.20
CA ALA A 137 -1.38 13.18 -15.78
C ALA A 137 -0.13 12.48 -16.35
N ALA A 138 0.63 13.19 -17.18
CA ALA A 138 1.94 12.70 -17.61
C ALA A 138 2.84 12.46 -16.38
N ALA A 139 3.66 11.40 -16.43
CA ALA A 139 4.64 11.14 -15.39
C ALA A 139 5.62 12.31 -15.27
N GLN A 140 6.02 12.62 -14.04
CA GLN A 140 7.03 13.64 -13.77
C GLN A 140 8.38 13.25 -14.39
N GLY A 141 9.16 14.26 -14.76
CA GLY A 141 10.48 14.10 -15.36
C GLY A 141 10.47 14.01 -16.89
N ASN A 142 11.57 13.51 -17.44
CA ASN A 142 11.72 13.29 -18.88
C ASN A 142 11.92 11.78 -19.14
N PRO A 143 10.92 10.93 -18.84
CA PRO A 143 11.03 9.51 -19.12
C PRO A 143 11.33 9.33 -20.61
N PRO A 144 12.17 8.34 -21.00
CA PRO A 144 12.41 8.07 -22.41
C PRO A 144 11.08 7.87 -23.12
N ILE A 145 10.70 8.85 -23.94
CA ILE A 145 9.48 8.77 -24.71
C ILE A 145 9.83 7.89 -25.90
N GLY A 146 9.51 6.60 -25.78
CA GLY A 146 9.55 5.71 -26.92
C GLY A 146 8.66 6.25 -28.05
N PRO A 147 8.93 5.89 -29.32
CA PRO A 147 8.02 6.21 -30.40
C PRO A 147 6.61 5.74 -30.02
N VAL A 148 5.58 6.50 -30.43
CA VAL A 148 4.17 6.07 -30.29
C VAL A 148 4.08 4.65 -30.85
N GLY A 149 3.83 3.70 -29.95
CA GLY A 149 3.85 2.28 -30.30
C GLY A 149 2.79 2.00 -31.35
N SER A 150 3.22 1.57 -32.53
CA SER A 150 2.37 0.86 -33.49
C SER A 150 2.64 -0.64 -33.32
N ASN A 151 1.63 -1.50 -33.54
CA ASN A 151 1.71 -2.96 -33.35
C ASN A 151 1.73 -3.44 -31.88
N PHE A 152 0.72 -3.03 -31.09
CA PHE A 152 0.49 -3.63 -29.78
C PHE A 152 0.20 -5.13 -29.94
N ASN A 153 1.15 -5.99 -29.56
CA ASN A 153 0.94 -7.43 -29.45
C ASN A 153 0.32 -7.74 -28.08
N PHE A 154 -1.01 -7.64 -28.00
CA PHE A 154 -1.72 -8.07 -26.81
C PHE A 154 -1.60 -9.59 -26.68
N ARG A 155 -1.16 -10.07 -25.51
CA ARG A 155 -1.07 -11.52 -25.27
C ARG A 155 -2.45 -12.14 -25.43
N THR A 156 -2.52 -13.22 -26.20
CA THR A 156 -3.74 -14.02 -26.42
C THR A 156 -3.74 -15.32 -25.61
N ASP A 157 -2.74 -15.51 -24.73
CA ASP A 157 -2.67 -16.66 -23.86
C ASP A 157 -3.92 -16.73 -22.96
N PRO A 158 -4.44 -17.93 -22.67
CA PRO A 158 -5.57 -18.07 -21.76
C PRO A 158 -5.19 -17.57 -20.35
N ALA A 159 -6.19 -17.21 -19.54
CA ALA A 159 -5.96 -16.77 -18.15
C ALA A 159 -5.16 -17.80 -17.33
N SER A 160 -5.29 -19.10 -17.65
CA SER A 160 -4.53 -20.20 -17.03
C SER A 160 -3.02 -20.18 -17.32
N ALA A 161 -2.56 -19.38 -18.28
CA ALA A 161 -1.13 -19.18 -18.56
C ALA A 161 -0.47 -18.17 -17.60
N TYR A 162 -1.26 -17.50 -16.75
CA TYR A 162 -0.79 -16.51 -15.79
C TYR A 162 -0.92 -17.06 -14.37
N VAL A 163 0.00 -16.65 -13.52
CA VAL A 163 -0.08 -16.86 -12.07
C VAL A 163 -0.46 -15.55 -11.39
N ARG A 164 -1.30 -15.61 -10.36
CA ARG A 164 -1.56 -14.42 -9.54
C ARG A 164 -0.32 -14.12 -8.71
N VAL A 165 0.12 -12.86 -8.76
CA VAL A 165 1.29 -12.37 -7.99
C VAL A 165 0.84 -11.62 -6.75
N ASP A 166 -0.32 -10.97 -6.82
CA ASP A 166 -0.87 -10.23 -5.70
C ASP A 166 -2.40 -10.11 -5.81
N ARG A 167 -3.02 -9.75 -4.69
CA ARG A 167 -4.45 -9.45 -4.60
C ARG A 167 -4.62 -8.04 -4.07
N MET A 168 -5.36 -7.22 -4.82
CA MET A 168 -5.41 -5.76 -4.69
C MET A 168 -6.84 -5.25 -4.56
N GLY A 169 -7.78 -6.11 -4.15
CA GLY A 169 -9.16 -5.71 -3.91
C GLY A 169 -9.27 -4.68 -2.78
N MET A 170 -8.41 -4.81 -1.77
CA MET A 170 -8.42 -4.09 -0.50
C MET A 170 -6.97 -3.88 -0.06
N PRO A 171 -6.35 -2.76 -0.48
CA PRO A 171 -4.90 -2.58 -0.35
C PRO A 171 -4.42 -2.63 1.10
N ALA A 172 -5.16 -2.10 2.06
CA ALA A 172 -4.75 -2.16 3.47
C ALA A 172 -4.71 -3.61 4.02
N VAL A 173 -5.59 -4.50 3.55
CA VAL A 173 -5.62 -5.90 4.00
C VAL A 173 -4.38 -6.62 3.47
N ALA A 174 -4.19 -6.62 2.16
CA ALA A 174 -3.10 -7.32 1.51
C ALA A 174 -1.72 -6.76 1.90
N THR A 175 -1.61 -5.46 2.20
CA THR A 175 -0.34 -4.80 2.54
C THR A 175 -0.02 -4.84 4.04
N ALA A 176 -1.00 -4.65 4.93
CA ALA A 176 -0.74 -4.44 6.35
C ALA A 176 -1.31 -5.54 7.27
N LEU A 177 -2.38 -6.24 6.88
CA LEU A 177 -3.04 -7.23 7.74
C LEU A 177 -2.65 -8.67 7.43
N ILE A 178 -2.24 -8.96 6.20
CA ILE A 178 -1.68 -10.26 5.85
C ILE A 178 -0.20 -10.28 6.25
N SER A 179 0.17 -11.20 7.13
CA SER A 179 1.54 -11.34 7.60
C SER A 179 2.49 -11.76 6.48
N SER A 180 3.77 -11.38 6.60
CA SER A 180 4.78 -11.74 5.60
C SER A 180 4.91 -13.26 5.39
N SER A 181 4.69 -14.07 6.43
CA SER A 181 4.70 -15.53 6.35
C SER A 181 3.52 -16.13 5.58
N THR A 182 2.40 -15.40 5.52
CA THR A 182 1.15 -15.84 4.88
C THR A 182 0.96 -15.18 3.50
N LYS A 183 1.70 -14.12 3.20
CA LYS A 183 1.58 -13.30 1.99
C LYS A 183 1.54 -14.10 0.69
N ASN A 184 2.48 -15.02 0.47
CA ASN A 184 2.46 -15.85 -0.74
C ASN A 184 1.24 -16.77 -0.80
N LYS A 185 0.85 -17.38 0.32
CA LYS A 185 -0.36 -18.23 0.39
C LYS A 185 -1.62 -17.43 0.10
N TYR A 186 -1.71 -16.21 0.62
CA TYR A 186 -2.80 -15.29 0.34
C TYR A 186 -2.85 -14.94 -1.15
N ASN A 187 -1.70 -14.57 -1.72
CA ASN A 187 -1.56 -14.21 -3.13
C ASN A 187 -1.78 -15.39 -4.08
N ASP A 188 -1.58 -16.63 -3.65
CA ASP A 188 -1.82 -17.84 -4.44
C ASP A 188 -3.29 -18.31 -4.39
N LYS A 189 -4.14 -17.81 -3.47
CA LYS A 189 -5.54 -18.25 -3.28
C LYS A 189 -6.58 -17.35 -3.93
N ASP A 190 -7.62 -17.94 -4.49
CA ASP A 190 -8.62 -17.18 -5.23
C ASP A 190 -9.45 -16.33 -4.27
N PRO A 191 -9.84 -15.10 -4.62
CA PRO A 191 -10.60 -14.25 -3.69
C PRO A 191 -11.86 -14.90 -3.14
N ILE A 192 -12.52 -15.76 -3.91
CA ILE A 192 -13.69 -16.51 -3.47
C ILE A 192 -13.42 -17.44 -2.28
N ASP A 193 -12.17 -17.88 -2.10
CA ASP A 193 -11.75 -18.76 -1.00
C ASP A 193 -11.75 -18.03 0.35
N ASP A 194 -11.70 -16.69 0.37
CA ASP A 194 -11.74 -15.91 1.62
C ASP A 194 -13.06 -16.08 2.38
N ASN A 195 -14.14 -16.42 1.66
CA ASN A 195 -15.45 -16.68 2.26
C ASN A 195 -15.42 -17.86 3.26
N ASN A 196 -14.36 -18.69 3.21
CA ASN A 196 -14.11 -19.78 4.14
C ASN A 196 -13.29 -19.35 5.37
N PHE A 197 -13.04 -18.05 5.57
CA PHE A 197 -12.27 -17.50 6.68
C PHE A 197 -10.82 -18.01 6.77
N LEU A 198 -10.23 -18.46 5.64
CA LEU A 198 -8.90 -19.08 5.61
C LEU A 198 -7.78 -18.19 6.20
N PHE A 199 -7.91 -16.87 6.06
CA PHE A 199 -6.92 -15.89 6.52
C PHE A 199 -7.38 -15.09 7.73
N TYR A 200 -8.54 -15.45 8.32
CA TYR A 200 -9.13 -14.70 9.42
C TYR A 200 -8.19 -14.65 10.64
N ASP A 201 -7.58 -15.78 11.02
CA ASP A 201 -6.67 -15.83 12.17
C ASP A 201 -5.42 -14.98 11.96
N ASP A 202 -4.86 -14.97 10.74
CA ASP A 202 -3.69 -14.16 10.38
C ASP A 202 -4.02 -12.66 10.46
N ILE A 203 -5.18 -12.26 9.93
CA ILE A 203 -5.71 -10.90 10.02
C ILE A 203 -5.97 -10.51 11.47
N PHE A 204 -6.63 -11.37 12.25
CA PHE A 204 -6.95 -11.13 13.65
C PHE A 204 -5.69 -10.93 14.48
N ASN A 205 -4.69 -11.81 14.32
CA ASN A 205 -3.44 -11.74 15.07
C ASN A 205 -2.62 -10.51 14.66
N THR A 206 -2.55 -10.19 13.37
CA THR A 206 -1.83 -9.00 12.88
C THR A 206 -2.50 -7.72 13.35
N LEU A 207 -3.84 -7.63 13.27
CA LEU A 207 -4.60 -6.49 13.77
C LEU A 207 -4.44 -6.33 15.29
N THR A 208 -4.43 -7.44 16.05
CA THR A 208 -4.15 -7.41 17.48
C THR A 208 -2.75 -6.87 17.77
N GLY A 209 -1.74 -7.34 17.04
CA GLY A 209 -0.36 -6.85 17.15
C GLY A 209 -0.24 -5.35 16.86
N LEU A 210 -0.86 -4.88 15.77
CA LEU A 210 -0.91 -3.46 15.40
C LEU A 210 -1.65 -2.63 16.46
N THR A 211 -2.79 -3.11 16.95
CA THR A 211 -3.57 -2.44 17.99
C THR A 211 -2.74 -2.29 19.26
N ASN A 212 -2.11 -3.36 19.73
CA ASN A 212 -1.28 -3.31 20.93
C ASN A 212 -0.11 -2.32 20.76
N ALA A 213 0.51 -2.31 19.57
CA ALA A 213 1.64 -1.44 19.26
C ALA A 213 1.27 0.05 19.14
N LEU A 214 0.04 0.36 18.71
CA LEU A 214 -0.42 1.74 18.46
C LEU A 214 -1.38 2.27 19.53
N SER A 215 -1.80 1.43 20.48
CA SER A 215 -2.90 1.74 21.40
C SER A 215 -2.65 2.95 22.29
N ASP A 216 -1.43 3.10 22.78
CA ASP A 216 -1.03 4.23 23.62
C ASP A 216 -0.97 5.52 22.81
N ASP A 217 -0.39 5.48 21.60
CA ASP A 217 -0.33 6.61 20.68
C ASP A 217 -1.74 7.07 20.29
N LEU A 218 -2.60 6.12 19.92
CA LEU A 218 -3.99 6.41 19.56
C LEU A 218 -4.78 6.99 20.73
N SER A 219 -4.59 6.44 21.93
CA SER A 219 -5.24 6.93 23.14
C SER A 219 -4.72 8.31 23.56
N ALA A 220 -3.42 8.54 23.46
CA ALA A 220 -2.77 9.82 23.77
C ALA A 220 -3.21 10.92 22.81
N ALA A 221 -3.45 10.58 21.55
CA ALA A 221 -4.04 11.47 20.55
C ALA A 221 -5.57 11.63 20.69
N GLY A 222 -6.19 10.90 21.63
CA GLY A 222 -7.61 11.04 21.98
C GLY A 222 -8.58 10.25 21.11
N PHE A 223 -8.09 9.37 20.23
CA PHE A 223 -8.94 8.55 19.36
C PHE A 223 -9.70 7.49 20.16
N LYS A 224 -10.94 7.19 19.75
CA LYS A 224 -11.72 6.07 20.29
C LYS A 224 -11.51 4.84 19.44
N MET A 225 -10.79 3.87 19.99
CA MET A 225 -10.57 2.58 19.34
C MET A 225 -11.77 1.66 19.49
N CYS A 226 -12.03 0.83 18.48
CA CYS A 226 -13.03 -0.24 18.55
C CYS A 226 -12.57 -1.38 19.45
N ALA A 227 -11.26 -1.59 19.58
CA ALA A 227 -10.69 -2.69 20.34
C ALA A 227 -10.89 -2.45 21.85
N VAL A 228 -11.18 -3.52 22.57
CA VAL A 228 -11.42 -3.46 24.02
C VAL A 228 -10.27 -4.09 24.80
N PRO A 229 -9.86 -3.55 25.95
CA PRO A 229 -8.89 -4.23 26.81
C PRO A 229 -9.38 -5.63 27.21
N ASN A 230 -8.47 -6.59 27.24
CA ASN A 230 -8.71 -7.94 27.78
C ASN A 230 -8.80 -7.92 29.31
#